data_AF-X1MPU1-F1
#
_entry.id   AF-X1MPU1-F1
#
_cell.length_a   1.000
_cell.length_b   1.000
_cell.length_c   1.000
_cell.angle_alpha   90.00
_cell.angle_beta   90.00
_cell.angle_gamma   90.00
#
_symmetry.space_group_name_H-M   'P 1'
#
loop_
_entity.id
_entity.type
_entity.pdbx_description
1 polymer ?
#
loop_
_entity_poly.entity_id
_entity_poly.type
_entity_poly.pdbx_seq_one_letter_code
_entity_poly.pdbx_strand_id
1 'polypeptide(L)'
;ILFGEEGEMVRYRSRYGHVREYFSGYEGVIPRMERLYRDTESEHSRANIERYMVSRVCPVCEGRRLKPESLAVTVGGSNIVEVSSMSVTQSLEWVAGLGGGETILSEREQIIAHEVLKEIQSRLGFLKDVGLDYITIDRPSATLSGGEAQRIRLATQIGSGLMGVLYICDEPTVGLHPADDFRLIGTLKRLRDLGNTILVVEHDEAMMRAADHIIDMGPGAGEHGGWIVATGTLADIANSKESITGQYLSGVKQIPLPAKRRPGSGEEIVIKGARQNNLKNIDVSIPLGKFVCITGVSGSGKSTLIDEIMYKKLAQLFYRSREKAGDCDDIIGVEYIDKVVNIDQSPIGRTPRSNPATYTGTFTP
;
A
#
# COMPACT_ATOMS: atom_id res chain seq x y z
N ILE A 1 23.81 19.26 -25.84
CA ILE A 1 23.25 17.89 -26.00
C ILE A 1 21.82 17.77 -25.46
N LEU A 2 21.57 18.00 -24.16
CA LEU A 2 20.23 17.75 -23.60
C LEU A 2 19.13 18.67 -24.15
N PHE A 3 19.42 19.97 -24.28
CA PHE A 3 18.45 20.99 -24.70
C PHE A 3 18.66 21.50 -26.14
N GLY A 4 19.57 20.86 -26.88
CA GLY A 4 19.79 21.19 -28.28
C GLY A 4 20.64 22.43 -28.51
N GLU A 5 20.54 22.94 -29.73
CA GLU A 5 21.14 24.17 -30.25
C GLU A 5 20.04 25.03 -30.88
N GLU A 6 20.27 26.33 -31.03
CA GLU A 6 19.33 27.21 -31.74
C GLU A 6 19.16 26.77 -33.20
N GLY A 7 17.92 26.77 -33.69
CA GLY A 7 17.58 26.34 -35.04
C GLY A 7 16.18 26.80 -35.44
N GLU A 8 15.81 26.57 -36.69
CA GLU A 8 14.54 27.02 -37.26
C GLU A 8 13.73 25.83 -37.80
N MET A 9 12.41 25.93 -37.76
CA MET A 9 11.52 24.96 -38.39
C MET A 9 11.50 25.17 -39.90
N VAL A 10 12.14 24.25 -40.64
CA VAL A 10 12.21 24.30 -42.10
C VAL A 10 11.12 23.43 -42.69
N ARG A 11 10.19 24.08 -43.40
CA ARG A 11 9.12 23.41 -44.15
C ARG A 11 9.59 23.15 -45.57
N TYR A 12 9.60 21.88 -45.98
CA TYR A 12 10.04 21.49 -47.32
C TYR A 12 9.09 20.49 -47.96
N ARG A 13 9.09 20.45 -49.29
CA ARG A 13 8.30 19.46 -50.04
C ARG A 13 9.19 18.26 -50.34
N SER A 14 8.81 17.10 -49.83
CA SER A 14 9.50 15.84 -50.10
C SER A 14 9.43 15.48 -51.59
N ARG A 15 10.32 14.60 -52.04
CA ARG A 15 10.36 14.09 -53.43
C ARG A 15 9.04 13.43 -53.88
N TYR A 16 8.20 13.02 -52.93
CA TYR A 16 6.89 12.41 -53.16
C TYR A 16 5.73 13.42 -53.02
N GLY A 17 6.01 14.74 -53.01
CA GLY A 17 5.00 15.80 -53.00
C GLY A 17 4.42 16.16 -51.61
N HIS A 18 4.69 15.36 -50.58
CA HIS A 18 4.27 15.64 -49.21
C HIS A 18 5.05 16.80 -48.60
N VAL A 19 4.35 17.72 -47.94
CA VAL A 19 4.97 18.76 -47.11
C VAL A 19 5.45 18.12 -45.82
N ARG A 20 6.73 18.28 -45.49
CA ARG A 20 7.34 17.84 -44.24
C ARG A 20 8.01 19.01 -43.57
N GLU A 21 8.09 18.94 -42.24
CA GLU A 21 8.75 19.93 -41.40
C GLU A 21 9.91 19.24 -40.68
N TYR A 22 11.09 19.84 -40.71
CA TYR A 22 12.23 19.39 -39.91
C TYR A 22 12.91 20.60 -39.27
N PHE A 23 13.41 20.40 -38.04
CA PHE A 23 14.18 21.41 -37.33
C PHE A 23 15.61 21.43 -37.87
N SER A 24 16.12 22.59 -38.28
CA SER A 24 17.45 22.74 -38.89
C SER A 24 18.60 22.59 -37.90
N GLY A 25 18.34 22.84 -36.61
CA GLY A 25 19.29 22.63 -35.52
C GLY A 25 19.20 21.23 -34.91
N TYR A 26 20.05 20.95 -33.93
CA TYR A 26 19.87 19.79 -33.07
C TYR A 26 18.81 20.11 -32.00
N GLU A 27 17.62 19.50 -32.07
CA GLU A 27 16.47 19.71 -31.15
C GLU A 27 16.82 19.46 -29.67
N GLY A 28 17.88 18.68 -29.41
CA GLY A 28 18.20 18.20 -28.07
C GLY A 28 17.43 16.95 -27.70
N VAL A 29 17.96 16.21 -26.73
CA VAL A 29 17.34 14.95 -26.28
C VAL A 29 16.01 15.20 -25.58
N ILE A 30 15.93 16.20 -24.68
CA ILE A 30 14.74 16.43 -23.85
C ILE A 30 13.56 16.94 -24.69
N PRO A 31 13.67 18.02 -25.48
CA PRO A 31 12.54 18.51 -26.27
C PRO A 31 12.05 17.47 -27.28
N ARG A 32 12.98 16.69 -27.86
CA ARG A 32 12.63 15.56 -28.74
C ARG A 32 11.84 14.49 -28.02
N MET A 33 12.24 14.10 -26.80
CA MET A 33 11.50 13.09 -26.03
C MET A 33 10.11 13.60 -25.60
N GLU A 34 9.99 14.86 -25.20
CA GLU A 34 8.70 15.48 -24.87
C GLU A 34 7.75 15.51 -26.08
N ARG A 35 8.26 15.89 -27.25
CA ARG A 35 7.48 15.89 -28.49
C ARG A 35 7.08 14.48 -28.91
N LEU A 36 8.01 13.53 -28.90
CA LEU A 36 7.70 12.13 -29.20
C LEU A 36 6.65 11.54 -28.25
N TYR A 37 6.70 11.89 -26.97
CA TYR A 37 5.68 11.46 -26.00
C TYR A 37 4.29 12.01 -26.33
N ARG A 38 4.22 13.29 -26.73
CA ARG A 38 2.97 13.96 -27.08
C ARG A 38 2.37 13.45 -28.39
N ASP A 39 3.22 13.21 -29.39
CA ASP A 39 2.80 12.88 -30.75
C ASP A 39 2.59 11.37 -30.96
N THR A 40 3.14 10.51 -30.09
CA THR A 40 3.02 9.06 -30.27
C THR A 40 1.63 8.54 -29.93
N GLU A 41 1.06 7.74 -30.83
CA GLU A 41 -0.17 6.97 -30.62
C GLU A 41 0.11 5.56 -30.05
N SER A 42 1.38 5.17 -29.94
CA SER A 42 1.77 3.84 -29.44
C SER A 42 1.99 3.87 -27.93
N GLU A 43 1.16 3.12 -27.19
CA GLU A 43 1.31 2.94 -25.74
C GLU A 43 2.67 2.35 -25.36
N HIS A 44 3.24 1.46 -26.18
CA HIS A 44 4.57 0.90 -25.94
C HIS A 44 5.66 1.98 -26.02
N SER A 45 5.58 2.85 -27.04
CA SER A 45 6.50 3.98 -27.19
C SER A 45 6.35 4.97 -26.05
N ARG A 46 5.10 5.25 -25.64
CA ARG A 46 4.79 6.12 -24.51
C ARG A 46 5.41 5.59 -23.21
N ALA A 47 5.13 4.33 -22.85
CA ALA A 47 5.69 3.68 -21.67
C ALA A 47 7.22 3.63 -21.69
N ASN A 48 7.83 3.45 -22.86
CA ASN A 48 9.29 3.47 -22.99
C ASN A 48 9.91 4.83 -22.64
N ILE A 49 9.23 5.92 -23.00
CA ILE A 49 9.65 7.30 -22.73
C ILE A 49 9.35 7.69 -21.27
N GLU A 50 8.24 7.24 -20.69
CA GLU A 50 7.86 7.52 -19.29
C GLU A 50 8.92 7.10 -18.27
N ARG A 51 9.73 6.10 -18.60
CA ARG A 51 10.87 5.65 -17.77
C ARG A 51 11.93 6.74 -17.54
N TYR A 52 11.92 7.80 -18.34
CA TYR A 52 12.82 8.95 -18.22
C TYR A 52 12.11 10.20 -17.70
N MET A 53 10.81 10.10 -17.43
CA MET A 53 9.98 11.20 -16.94
C MET A 53 9.73 11.04 -15.44
N VAL A 54 9.45 12.15 -14.78
CA VAL A 54 9.06 12.19 -13.37
C VAL A 54 7.74 12.90 -13.27
N SER A 55 6.80 12.31 -12.53
CA SER A 55 5.55 12.98 -12.20
C SER A 55 5.85 14.21 -11.34
N ARG A 56 5.37 15.37 -11.79
CA ARG A 56 5.46 16.64 -11.06
C ARG A 56 4.07 17.09 -10.66
N VAL A 57 4.00 17.83 -9.56
CA VAL A 57 2.78 18.51 -9.15
C VAL A 57 2.37 19.46 -10.26
N CYS A 58 1.11 19.38 -10.68
CA CYS A 58 0.57 20.26 -11.73
C CYS A 58 0.68 21.71 -11.27
N PRO A 59 1.29 22.63 -12.04
CA PRO A 59 1.47 24.02 -11.63
C PRO A 59 0.16 24.82 -11.64
N VAL A 60 -0.87 24.35 -12.36
CA VAL A 60 -2.15 25.07 -12.49
C VAL A 60 -3.05 24.81 -11.29
N CYS A 61 -3.21 23.55 -10.90
CA CYS A 61 -4.07 23.19 -9.77
C CYS A 61 -3.27 22.89 -8.49
N GLU A 62 -1.94 23.01 -8.50
CA GLU A 62 -1.05 22.68 -7.39
C GLU A 62 -1.26 21.27 -6.83
N GLY A 63 -1.71 20.34 -7.68
CA GLY A 63 -2.04 18.97 -7.28
C GLY A 63 -3.44 18.76 -6.70
N ARG A 64 -4.26 19.82 -6.58
CA ARG A 64 -5.65 19.78 -6.06
C ARG A 64 -6.65 19.15 -7.02
N ARG A 65 -6.29 18.96 -8.30
CA ARG A 65 -7.07 18.27 -9.37
C ARG A 65 -8.42 18.90 -9.74
N LEU A 66 -8.79 20.02 -9.12
CA LEU A 66 -10.04 20.73 -9.35
C LEU A 66 -9.80 22.15 -9.87
N LYS A 67 -10.83 22.72 -10.49
CA LYS A 67 -10.82 24.11 -10.97
C LYS A 67 -10.92 25.11 -9.81
N PRO A 68 -10.41 26.34 -9.96
CA PRO A 68 -10.50 27.37 -8.93
C PRO A 68 -11.92 27.64 -8.44
N GLU A 69 -12.91 27.60 -9.32
CA GLU A 69 -14.32 27.84 -8.96
C GLU A 69 -14.87 26.74 -8.05
N SER A 70 -14.43 25.50 -8.24
CA SER A 70 -14.79 24.38 -7.35
C SER A 70 -14.10 24.48 -5.99
N LEU A 71 -12.89 25.03 -5.94
CA LEU A 71 -12.12 25.23 -4.69
C LEU A 71 -12.60 26.44 -3.89
N ALA A 72 -13.29 27.39 -4.53
CA ALA A 72 -13.90 28.53 -3.86
C ALA A 72 -15.13 28.16 -3.02
N VAL A 73 -15.74 27.00 -3.26
CA VAL A 73 -16.86 26.48 -2.47
C VAL A 73 -16.34 25.85 -1.19
N THR A 74 -16.78 26.36 -0.05
CA THR A 74 -16.35 25.88 1.28
C THR A 74 -17.54 25.46 2.14
N VAL A 75 -17.29 24.48 3.01
CA VAL A 75 -18.19 24.04 4.08
C VAL A 75 -17.35 24.00 5.34
N GLY A 76 -17.80 24.59 6.45
CA GLY A 76 -16.94 24.63 7.65
C GLY A 76 -15.71 25.55 7.49
N GLY A 77 -15.69 26.43 6.49
CA GLY A 77 -14.49 27.18 6.12
C GLY A 77 -13.43 26.36 5.38
N SER A 78 -13.72 25.10 5.02
CA SER A 78 -12.82 24.22 4.27
C SER A 78 -13.39 23.84 2.91
N ASN A 79 -12.56 23.82 1.87
CA ASN A 79 -12.97 23.31 0.56
C ASN A 79 -12.88 21.77 0.48
N ILE A 80 -13.41 21.20 -0.61
CA ILE A 80 -13.45 19.74 -0.80
C ILE A 80 -12.07 19.08 -0.76
N VAL A 81 -11.03 19.76 -1.25
CA VAL A 81 -9.67 19.20 -1.28
C VAL A 81 -9.09 19.20 0.12
N GLU A 82 -9.22 20.30 0.86
CA GLU A 82 -8.79 20.40 2.25
C GLU A 82 -9.42 19.31 3.11
N VAL A 83 -10.73 19.08 2.99
CA VAL A 83 -11.42 18.00 3.71
C VAL A 83 -10.95 16.62 3.25
N SER A 84 -10.70 16.43 1.95
CA SER A 84 -10.24 15.14 1.42
C SER A 84 -8.78 14.81 1.76
N SER A 85 -7.95 15.83 2.01
CA SER A 85 -6.55 15.67 2.41
C SER A 85 -6.39 15.49 3.93
N MET A 86 -7.47 15.63 4.71
CA MET A 86 -7.50 15.24 6.12
C MET A 86 -7.41 13.71 6.26
N SER A 87 -6.84 13.25 7.36
CA SER A 87 -6.95 11.83 7.73
C SER A 87 -8.41 11.47 8.06
N VAL A 88 -8.78 10.20 7.96
CA VAL A 88 -10.12 9.72 8.37
C VAL A 88 -10.49 10.19 9.78
N THR A 89 -9.53 10.21 10.71
CA THR A 89 -9.76 10.74 12.07
C THR A 89 -10.13 12.22 12.06
N GLN A 90 -9.36 13.04 11.36
CA GLN A 90 -9.59 14.48 11.26
C GLN A 90 -10.92 14.78 10.53
N SER A 91 -11.23 14.02 9.47
CA SER A 91 -12.51 14.14 8.76
C SER A 91 -13.70 13.76 9.65
N LEU A 92 -13.56 12.76 10.52
CA LEU A 92 -14.60 12.41 11.51
C LEU A 92 -14.86 13.55 12.49
N GLU A 93 -13.80 14.17 13.01
CA GLU A 93 -13.90 15.32 13.90
C GLU A 93 -14.55 16.52 13.19
N TRP A 94 -14.18 16.76 11.94
CA TRP A 94 -14.76 17.81 11.11
C TRP A 94 -16.27 17.60 10.87
N VAL A 95 -16.70 16.40 10.48
CA VAL A 95 -18.12 16.08 10.29
C VAL A 95 -18.89 16.19 11.61
N ALA A 96 -18.32 15.71 12.72
CA ALA A 96 -18.95 15.81 14.04
C ALA A 96 -19.12 17.27 14.49
N GLY A 97 -18.15 18.14 14.19
CA GLY A 97 -18.24 19.58 14.45
C GLY A 97 -19.36 20.26 13.66
N LEU A 98 -19.57 19.86 12.39
CA LEU A 98 -20.66 20.37 11.56
C LEU A 98 -22.04 19.87 12.00
N GLY A 99 -22.14 18.65 12.51
CA GLY A 99 -23.39 18.06 12.99
C GLY A 99 -23.74 18.37 14.45
N GLY A 100 -22.81 18.96 15.21
CA GLY A 100 -22.93 19.18 16.66
C GLY A 100 -23.80 20.37 17.07
N GLY A 101 -23.93 20.57 18.39
CA GLY A 101 -24.74 21.65 18.97
C GLY A 101 -24.18 23.07 18.78
N GLU A 102 -22.86 23.20 18.60
CA GLU A 102 -22.17 24.46 18.26
C GLU A 102 -21.82 24.49 16.76
N THR A 103 -22.75 24.09 15.89
CA THR A 103 -22.51 24.10 14.45
C THR A 103 -22.43 25.52 13.90
N ILE A 104 -21.70 25.68 12.80
CA ILE A 104 -21.75 26.89 11.97
C ILE A 104 -22.89 26.87 10.95
N LEU A 105 -23.57 25.74 10.78
CA LEU A 105 -24.65 25.58 9.81
C LEU A 105 -25.93 26.22 10.32
N SER A 106 -26.65 26.91 9.43
CA SER A 106 -28.00 27.39 9.72
C SER A 106 -28.98 26.23 9.93
N GLU A 107 -30.11 26.46 10.61
CA GLU A 107 -31.14 25.43 10.82
C GLU A 107 -31.58 24.76 9.51
N ARG A 108 -31.74 25.53 8.44
CA ARG A 108 -32.10 25.01 7.11
C ARG A 108 -31.02 24.10 6.56
N GLU A 109 -29.75 24.49 6.67
CA GLU A 109 -28.62 23.69 6.17
C GLU A 109 -28.46 22.41 6.99
N GLN A 110 -28.64 22.47 8.31
CA GLN A 110 -28.63 21.28 9.16
C GLN A 110 -29.70 20.28 8.73
N ILE A 111 -30.94 20.72 8.49
CA ILE A 111 -32.02 19.83 8.05
C ILE A 111 -31.67 19.15 6.71
N ILE A 112 -31.12 19.90 5.76
CA ILE A 112 -30.75 19.36 4.44
C ILE A 112 -29.54 18.43 4.54
N ALA A 113 -28.53 18.80 5.34
CA ALA A 113 -27.26 18.10 5.43
C ALA A 113 -27.29 16.92 6.40
N HIS A 114 -28.29 16.80 7.27
CA HIS A 114 -28.35 15.79 8.34
C HIS A 114 -28.06 14.37 7.84
N GLU A 115 -28.82 13.89 6.85
CA GLU A 115 -28.65 12.53 6.30
C GLU A 115 -27.29 12.36 5.61
N VAL A 116 -26.79 13.40 4.93
CA VAL A 116 -25.49 13.37 4.26
C VAL A 116 -24.35 13.28 5.28
N LEU A 117 -24.37 14.11 6.33
CA LEU A 117 -23.36 14.12 7.39
C LEU A 117 -23.37 12.79 8.16
N LYS A 118 -24.55 12.24 8.44
CA LYS A 118 -24.71 10.93 9.07
C LYS A 118 -24.10 9.81 8.23
N GLU A 119 -24.35 9.81 6.91
CA GLU A 119 -23.78 8.83 6.00
C GLU A 119 -22.25 8.94 5.90
N ILE A 120 -21.71 10.16 5.81
CA ILE A 120 -20.26 10.39 5.81
C ILE A 120 -19.64 9.89 7.12
N GLN A 121 -20.23 10.26 8.26
CA GLN A 121 -19.76 9.83 9.58
C GLN A 121 -19.76 8.30 9.71
N SER A 122 -20.80 7.63 9.21
CA SER A 122 -20.88 6.17 9.21
C SER A 122 -19.76 5.54 8.37
N ARG A 123 -19.54 6.02 7.15
CA ARG A 123 -18.49 5.49 6.24
C ARG A 123 -17.09 5.69 6.79
N LEU A 124 -16.81 6.88 7.32
CA LEU A 124 -15.52 7.15 7.96
C LEU A 124 -15.35 6.33 9.24
N GLY A 125 -16.43 6.09 9.99
CA GLY A 125 -16.46 5.19 11.14
C GLY A 125 -16.04 3.77 10.76
N PHE A 126 -16.56 3.23 9.66
CA PHE A 126 -16.17 1.90 9.19
C PHE A 126 -14.68 1.82 8.80
N LEU A 127 -14.13 2.88 8.19
CA LEU A 127 -12.70 2.95 7.89
C LEU A 127 -11.85 2.97 9.18
N LYS A 128 -12.27 3.71 10.19
CA LYS A 128 -11.62 3.73 11.52
C LYS A 128 -11.69 2.37 12.21
N ASP A 129 -12.83 1.69 12.13
CA ASP A 129 -13.06 0.37 12.71
C ASP A 129 -12.17 -0.72 12.13
N VAL A 130 -11.77 -0.59 10.85
CA VAL A 130 -10.79 -1.50 10.21
C VAL A 130 -9.34 -1.01 10.33
N GLY A 131 -9.07 -0.02 11.20
CA GLY A 131 -7.70 0.47 11.46
C GLY A 131 -7.10 1.28 10.31
N LEU A 132 -7.94 1.95 9.51
CA LEU A 132 -7.50 2.86 8.44
C LEU A 132 -7.70 4.34 8.82
N ASP A 133 -7.66 4.65 10.11
CA ASP A 133 -7.92 6.01 10.61
C ASP A 133 -6.82 7.04 10.26
N TYR A 134 -5.65 6.57 9.82
CA TYR A 134 -4.49 7.37 9.42
C TYR A 134 -4.45 7.75 7.94
N ILE A 135 -5.22 7.10 7.06
CA ILE A 135 -5.18 7.40 5.62
C ILE A 135 -5.96 8.68 5.34
N THR A 136 -5.54 9.42 4.32
CA THR A 136 -6.33 10.53 3.77
C THR A 136 -7.34 10.01 2.74
N ILE A 137 -8.44 10.73 2.56
CA ILE A 137 -9.52 10.33 1.63
C ILE A 137 -9.04 10.43 0.17
N ASP A 138 -8.18 11.39 -0.12
CA ASP A 138 -7.59 11.63 -1.45
C ASP A 138 -6.40 10.73 -1.80
N ARG A 139 -6.00 9.82 -0.90
CA ARG A 139 -4.85 8.93 -1.11
C ARG A 139 -5.07 8.07 -2.36
N PRO A 140 -4.15 8.09 -3.34
CA PRO A 140 -4.31 7.29 -4.55
C PRO A 140 -4.37 5.80 -4.26
N SER A 141 -5.35 5.10 -4.85
CA SER A 141 -5.57 3.66 -4.63
C SER A 141 -4.36 2.80 -4.99
N ALA A 142 -3.57 3.20 -6.00
CA ALA A 142 -2.34 2.51 -6.39
C ALA A 142 -1.22 2.54 -5.34
N THR A 143 -1.33 3.41 -4.33
CA THR A 143 -0.35 3.53 -3.23
C THR A 143 -0.76 2.76 -1.98
N LEU A 144 -1.92 2.09 -2.01
CA LEU A 144 -2.40 1.26 -0.91
C LEU A 144 -1.71 -0.10 -0.97
N SER A 145 -1.30 -0.60 0.19
CA SER A 145 -0.88 -2.00 0.34
C SER A 145 -2.06 -2.95 0.11
N GLY A 146 -1.77 -4.22 -0.18
CA GLY A 146 -2.80 -5.26 -0.34
C GLY A 146 -3.76 -5.33 0.86
N GLY A 147 -3.21 -5.32 2.08
CA GLY A 147 -3.99 -5.30 3.31
C GLY A 147 -4.83 -4.03 3.50
N GLU A 148 -4.32 -2.84 3.14
CA GLU A 148 -5.11 -1.60 3.16
C GLU A 148 -6.29 -1.69 2.18
N ALA A 149 -6.04 -2.13 0.94
CA ALA A 149 -7.09 -2.26 -0.08
C ALA A 149 -8.17 -3.28 0.33
N GLN A 150 -7.76 -4.41 0.92
CA GLN A 150 -8.66 -5.42 1.45
C GLN A 150 -9.53 -4.86 2.59
N ARG A 151 -8.94 -4.12 3.52
CA ARG A 151 -9.68 -3.50 4.65
C ARG A 151 -10.64 -2.40 4.19
N ILE A 152 -10.30 -1.60 3.17
CA ILE A 152 -11.26 -0.68 2.53
C ILE A 152 -12.46 -1.44 1.97
N ARG A 153 -12.21 -2.58 1.31
CA ARG A 153 -13.28 -3.42 0.78
C ARG A 153 -14.18 -3.95 1.91
N LEU A 154 -13.60 -4.42 3.02
CA LEU A 154 -14.36 -4.84 4.21
C LEU A 154 -15.23 -3.70 4.77
N ALA A 155 -14.65 -2.51 4.98
CA ALA A 155 -15.39 -1.33 5.44
C ALA A 155 -16.58 -0.99 4.52
N THR A 156 -16.37 -1.08 3.20
CA THR A 156 -17.43 -0.85 2.21
C THR A 156 -18.55 -1.89 2.30
N GLN A 157 -18.22 -3.16 2.56
CA GLN A 157 -19.23 -4.21 2.71
C GLN A 157 -20.05 -4.04 3.98
N ILE A 158 -19.43 -3.63 5.09
CA ILE A 158 -20.16 -3.37 6.34
C ILE A 158 -21.15 -2.21 6.14
N GLY A 159 -20.72 -1.15 5.45
CA GLY A 159 -21.59 -0.02 5.13
C GLY A 159 -22.73 -0.34 4.16
N SER A 160 -22.68 -1.47 3.44
CA SER A 160 -23.77 -1.88 2.56
C SER A 160 -25.00 -2.39 3.31
N GLY A 161 -24.85 -2.78 4.59
CA GLY A 161 -25.94 -3.27 5.41
C GLY A 161 -26.62 -4.56 4.90
N LEU A 162 -25.95 -5.30 4.00
CA LEU A 162 -26.48 -6.54 3.44
C LEU A 162 -26.60 -7.62 4.54
N MET A 163 -27.65 -8.44 4.43
CA MET A 163 -27.93 -9.57 5.33
C MET A 163 -28.06 -10.86 4.51
N GLY A 164 -27.79 -12.01 5.13
CA GLY A 164 -27.87 -13.31 4.46
C GLY A 164 -26.74 -13.57 3.45
N VAL A 165 -25.65 -12.81 3.52
CA VAL A 165 -24.49 -12.95 2.64
C VAL A 165 -23.44 -13.85 3.30
N LEU A 166 -22.78 -14.68 2.48
CA LEU A 166 -21.56 -15.40 2.88
C LEU A 166 -20.34 -14.59 2.44
N TYR A 167 -19.63 -14.03 3.40
CA TYR A 167 -18.36 -13.34 3.16
C TYR A 167 -17.20 -14.31 3.29
N ILE A 168 -16.35 -14.39 2.26
CA ILE A 168 -15.12 -15.18 2.28
C ILE A 168 -13.94 -14.20 2.30
N CYS A 169 -13.11 -14.29 3.34
CA CYS A 169 -11.97 -13.41 3.58
C CYS A 169 -10.69 -14.24 3.59
N ASP A 170 -9.70 -13.81 2.81
CA ASP A 170 -8.41 -14.47 2.67
C ASP A 170 -7.35 -13.65 3.42
N GLU A 171 -6.89 -14.15 4.57
CA GLU A 171 -5.89 -13.53 5.46
C GLU A 171 -6.07 -12.01 5.70
N PRO A 172 -7.21 -11.54 6.24
CA PRO A 172 -7.47 -10.11 6.42
C PRO A 172 -6.55 -9.41 7.44
N THR A 173 -5.77 -10.16 8.24
CA THR A 173 -4.76 -9.58 9.15
C THR A 173 -3.45 -9.22 8.45
N VAL A 174 -3.28 -9.56 7.15
CA VAL A 174 -2.05 -9.25 6.41
C VAL A 174 -1.73 -7.75 6.45
N GLY A 175 -0.52 -7.44 6.91
CA GLY A 175 -0.03 -6.06 7.03
C GLY A 175 -0.72 -5.24 8.14
N LEU A 176 -1.50 -5.88 9.01
CA LEU A 176 -2.03 -5.31 10.24
C LEU A 176 -1.04 -5.55 11.39
N HIS A 177 -1.00 -4.62 12.33
CA HIS A 177 -0.20 -4.79 13.54
C HIS A 177 -1.01 -5.55 14.59
N PRO A 178 -0.39 -6.44 15.41
CA PRO A 178 -1.15 -7.25 16.37
C PRO A 178 -1.99 -6.44 17.38
N ALA A 179 -1.56 -5.21 17.65
CA ALA A 179 -2.33 -4.29 18.50
C ALA A 179 -3.68 -3.87 17.89
N ASP A 180 -3.90 -4.03 16.59
CA ASP A 180 -5.13 -3.63 15.89
C ASP A 180 -6.05 -4.82 15.55
N ASP A 181 -5.62 -6.07 15.83
CA ASP A 181 -6.40 -7.28 15.52
C ASP A 181 -7.78 -7.26 16.18
N PHE A 182 -7.87 -6.75 17.41
CA PHE A 182 -9.13 -6.65 18.13
C PHE A 182 -10.17 -5.80 17.39
N ARG A 183 -9.73 -4.75 16.66
CA ARG A 183 -10.63 -3.88 15.89
C ARG A 183 -11.19 -4.62 14.68
N LEU A 184 -10.33 -5.33 13.96
CA LEU A 184 -10.73 -6.15 12.82
C LEU A 184 -11.67 -7.29 13.27
N ILE A 185 -11.31 -8.01 14.32
CA ILE A 185 -12.14 -9.07 14.92
C ILE A 185 -13.51 -8.52 15.33
N GLY A 186 -13.54 -7.39 16.05
CA GLY A 186 -14.80 -6.75 16.45
C GLY A 186 -15.66 -6.36 15.25
N THR A 187 -15.02 -5.94 14.16
CA THR A 187 -15.68 -5.57 12.91
C THR A 187 -16.28 -6.78 12.18
N LEU A 188 -15.55 -7.89 12.11
CA LEU A 188 -16.07 -9.15 11.56
C LEU A 188 -17.24 -9.66 12.41
N LYS A 189 -17.14 -9.61 13.74
CA LYS A 189 -18.25 -9.98 14.63
C LYS A 189 -19.51 -9.14 14.36
N ARG A 190 -19.38 -7.82 14.20
CA ARG A 190 -20.52 -6.97 13.81
C ARG A 190 -21.12 -7.40 12.47
N LEU A 191 -20.30 -7.68 11.47
CA LEU A 191 -20.78 -8.12 10.16
C LEU A 191 -21.54 -9.47 10.24
N ARG A 192 -21.08 -10.39 11.09
CA ARG A 192 -21.77 -11.65 11.41
C ARG A 192 -23.10 -11.38 12.11
N ASP A 193 -23.10 -10.54 13.13
CA ASP A 193 -24.26 -10.23 13.98
C ASP A 193 -25.38 -9.50 13.22
N LEU A 194 -25.06 -8.86 12.08
CA LEU A 194 -26.07 -8.35 11.12
C LEU A 194 -26.87 -9.47 10.41
N GLY A 195 -26.53 -10.75 10.62
CA GLY A 195 -27.20 -11.89 9.99
C GLY A 195 -26.44 -12.44 8.79
N ASN A 196 -25.12 -12.27 8.75
CA ASN A 196 -24.25 -12.81 7.70
C ASN A 196 -23.41 -13.98 8.23
N THR A 197 -22.88 -14.78 7.31
CA THR A 197 -21.85 -15.79 7.62
C THR A 197 -20.51 -15.29 7.13
N ILE A 198 -19.46 -15.49 7.94
CA ILE A 198 -18.11 -15.08 7.59
C ILE A 198 -17.21 -16.31 7.66
N LEU A 199 -16.59 -16.62 6.53
CA LEU A 199 -15.56 -17.63 6.40
C LEU A 199 -14.21 -16.93 6.23
N VAL A 200 -13.30 -17.16 7.15
CA VAL A 200 -11.97 -16.53 7.15
C VAL A 200 -10.91 -17.62 7.02
N VAL A 201 -10.03 -17.47 6.03
CA VAL A 201 -8.76 -18.21 5.94
C VAL A 201 -7.73 -17.39 6.70
N GLU A 202 -7.16 -17.95 7.77
CA GLU A 202 -6.22 -17.24 8.63
C GLU A 202 -5.20 -18.17 9.29
N HIS A 203 -4.11 -17.55 9.72
CA HIS A 203 -3.07 -18.15 10.53
C HIS A 203 -2.81 -17.37 11.83
N ASP A 204 -3.47 -16.21 12.01
CA ASP A 204 -3.37 -15.41 13.23
C ASP A 204 -4.08 -16.08 14.43
N GLU A 205 -3.37 -16.10 15.56
CA GLU A 205 -3.84 -16.71 16.80
C GLU A 205 -5.02 -15.95 17.41
N ALA A 206 -5.02 -14.62 17.38
CA ALA A 206 -6.10 -13.82 17.96
C ALA A 206 -7.41 -14.03 17.20
N MET A 207 -7.35 -14.12 15.87
CA MET A 207 -8.50 -14.44 15.02
C MET A 207 -9.03 -15.85 15.31
N MET A 208 -8.16 -16.86 15.32
CA MET A 208 -8.56 -18.24 15.63
C MET A 208 -9.22 -18.35 17.00
N ARG A 209 -8.69 -17.67 18.01
CA ARG A 209 -9.27 -17.65 19.36
C ARG A 209 -10.63 -16.95 19.42
N ALA A 210 -10.90 -16.02 18.52
CA ALA A 210 -12.15 -15.26 18.48
C ALA A 210 -13.24 -15.91 17.62
N ALA A 211 -12.90 -16.93 16.81
CA ALA A 211 -13.81 -17.62 15.92
C ALA A 211 -14.86 -18.44 16.68
N ASP A 212 -16.08 -18.48 16.15
CA ASP A 212 -17.15 -19.30 16.71
C ASP A 212 -16.96 -20.79 16.36
N HIS A 213 -16.37 -21.08 15.20
CA HIS A 213 -16.12 -22.42 14.68
C HIS A 213 -14.84 -22.41 13.84
N ILE A 214 -14.03 -23.46 13.98
CA ILE A 214 -12.75 -23.60 13.28
C ILE A 214 -12.78 -24.89 12.46
N ILE A 215 -12.22 -24.82 11.25
CA ILE A 215 -11.98 -25.97 10.38
C ILE A 215 -10.48 -26.02 10.14
N ASP A 216 -9.81 -27.01 10.72
CA ASP A 216 -8.37 -27.19 10.56
C ASP A 216 -8.08 -28.13 9.39
N MET A 217 -7.29 -27.64 8.43
CA MET A 217 -6.88 -28.39 7.24
C MET A 217 -5.45 -28.89 7.39
N GLY A 218 -5.17 -30.08 6.90
CA GLY A 218 -3.81 -30.64 6.95
C GLY A 218 -3.78 -32.12 6.57
N PRO A 219 -2.91 -32.94 7.21
CA PRO A 219 -1.88 -32.55 8.18
C PRO A 219 -0.62 -31.94 7.56
N GLY A 220 -0.43 -32.04 6.24
CA GLY A 220 0.70 -31.47 5.51
C GLY A 220 0.27 -30.60 4.33
N ALA A 221 1.25 -30.15 3.55
CA ALA A 221 1.03 -29.41 2.31
C ALA A 221 0.99 -30.34 1.09
N GLY A 222 0.35 -29.89 0.00
CA GLY A 222 0.31 -30.62 -1.28
C GLY A 222 -0.40 -31.97 -1.16
N GLU A 223 0.23 -33.04 -1.66
CA GLU A 223 -0.32 -34.41 -1.62
C GLU A 223 -0.51 -34.97 -0.20
N HIS A 224 0.14 -34.36 0.80
CA HIS A 224 -0.01 -34.72 2.21
C HIS A 224 -1.09 -33.89 2.94
N GLY A 225 -1.78 -33.00 2.21
CA GLY A 225 -2.86 -32.16 2.70
C GLY A 225 -4.22 -32.54 2.12
N GLY A 226 -5.17 -31.61 2.21
CA GLY A 226 -6.52 -31.76 1.63
C GLY A 226 -7.52 -32.49 2.53
N TRP A 227 -7.14 -32.80 3.77
CA TRP A 227 -8.02 -33.43 4.76
C TRP A 227 -8.47 -32.43 5.82
N ILE A 228 -9.68 -32.63 6.33
CA ILE A 228 -10.15 -31.95 7.54
C ILE A 228 -9.59 -32.75 8.72
N VAL A 229 -8.64 -32.17 9.44
CA VAL A 229 -7.95 -32.81 10.56
C VAL A 229 -8.77 -32.68 11.84
N ALA A 230 -9.36 -31.50 12.05
CA ALA A 230 -10.25 -31.25 13.17
C ALA A 230 -11.27 -30.17 12.79
N THR A 231 -12.46 -30.24 13.38
CA THR A 231 -13.47 -29.20 13.23
C THR A 231 -14.28 -29.06 14.51
N GLY A 232 -14.62 -27.83 14.89
CA GLY A 232 -15.35 -27.56 16.12
C GLY A 232 -14.93 -26.23 16.75
N THR A 233 -15.06 -26.17 18.06
CA THR A 233 -14.64 -25.02 18.86
C THR A 233 -13.12 -24.96 19.00
N LEU A 234 -12.60 -23.83 19.49
CA LEU A 234 -11.18 -23.69 19.84
C LEU A 234 -10.66 -24.82 20.74
N ALA A 235 -11.49 -25.27 21.70
CA ALA A 235 -11.12 -26.36 22.61
C ALA A 235 -11.01 -27.70 21.89
N ASP A 236 -11.89 -27.97 20.92
CA ASP A 236 -11.86 -29.19 20.12
C ASP A 236 -10.58 -29.25 19.26
N ILE A 237 -10.21 -28.11 18.63
CA ILE A 237 -8.97 -28.00 17.86
C ILE A 237 -7.75 -28.19 18.76
N ALA A 238 -7.69 -27.50 19.91
CA ALA A 238 -6.57 -27.58 20.84
C ALA A 238 -6.35 -28.98 21.44
N ASN A 239 -7.43 -29.77 21.58
CA ASN A 239 -7.38 -31.15 22.08
C ASN A 239 -7.04 -32.18 20.98
N SER A 240 -7.13 -31.81 19.70
CA SER A 240 -6.79 -32.70 18.60
C SER A 240 -5.28 -32.89 18.50
N LYS A 241 -4.83 -34.14 18.66
CA LYS A 241 -3.40 -34.50 18.54
C LYS A 241 -2.90 -34.47 17.10
N GLU A 242 -3.79 -34.66 16.13
CA GLU A 242 -3.45 -34.67 14.70
C GLU A 242 -3.32 -33.24 14.14
N SER A 243 -3.98 -32.26 14.78
CA SER A 243 -3.95 -30.86 14.39
C SER A 243 -2.61 -30.21 14.77
N ILE A 244 -1.81 -29.80 13.78
CA ILE A 244 -0.60 -29.00 14.02
C ILE A 244 -0.99 -27.66 14.65
N THR A 245 -2.06 -27.04 14.14
CA THR A 245 -2.64 -25.80 14.67
C THR A 245 -3.00 -25.96 16.14
N GLY A 246 -3.69 -27.05 16.52
CA GLY A 246 -4.03 -27.39 17.89
C GLY A 246 -2.82 -27.56 18.80
N GLN A 247 -1.74 -28.17 18.30
CA GLN A 247 -0.48 -28.30 19.05
C GLN A 247 0.18 -26.94 19.34
N TYR A 248 0.09 -25.96 18.43
CA TYR A 248 0.58 -24.60 18.68
C TYR A 248 -0.36 -23.82 19.62
N LEU A 249 -1.67 -23.89 19.41
CA LEU A 249 -2.67 -23.19 20.23
C LEU A 249 -2.70 -23.66 21.70
N SER A 250 -2.41 -24.94 21.93
CA SER A 250 -2.27 -25.54 23.26
C SER A 250 -0.90 -25.32 23.89
N GLY A 251 0.08 -24.83 23.12
CA GLY A 251 1.46 -24.62 23.56
C GLY A 251 2.31 -25.89 23.64
N VAL A 252 1.83 -27.05 23.15
CA VAL A 252 2.62 -28.28 23.00
C VAL A 252 3.79 -28.06 22.04
N LYS A 253 3.55 -27.33 20.95
CA LYS A 253 4.57 -26.80 20.04
C LYS A 253 4.70 -25.31 20.24
N GLN A 254 5.93 -24.81 20.19
CA GLN A 254 6.26 -23.39 20.31
C GLN A 254 7.45 -23.06 19.43
N ILE A 255 7.53 -21.81 18.97
CA ILE A 255 8.72 -21.31 18.29
C ILE A 255 9.78 -21.03 19.36
N PRO A 256 10.93 -21.73 19.35
CA PRO A 256 11.92 -21.59 20.41
C PRO A 256 12.58 -20.21 20.38
N LEU A 257 12.69 -19.57 21.54
CA LEU A 257 13.44 -18.33 21.67
C LEU A 257 14.95 -18.64 21.73
N PRO A 258 15.79 -17.92 20.96
CA PRO A 258 17.23 -18.17 20.98
C PRO A 258 17.83 -17.77 22.33
N ALA A 259 18.51 -18.71 23.00
CA ALA A 259 19.15 -18.47 24.29
C ALA A 259 20.27 -17.41 24.24
N LYS A 260 20.90 -17.22 23.08
CA LYS A 260 21.91 -16.19 22.82
C LYS A 260 21.60 -15.48 21.49
N ARG A 261 21.64 -14.16 21.50
CA ARG A 261 21.49 -13.33 20.28
C ARG A 261 22.84 -13.14 19.59
N ARG A 262 22.82 -12.98 18.27
CA ARG A 262 24.04 -12.76 17.46
C ARG A 262 24.66 -11.39 17.78
N PRO A 263 25.98 -11.30 18.01
CA PRO A 263 26.66 -10.04 18.29
C PRO A 263 26.72 -9.09 17.08
N GLY A 264 26.62 -9.61 15.85
CA GLY A 264 26.76 -8.84 14.60
C GLY A 264 28.21 -8.72 14.12
N SER A 265 28.44 -8.01 13.02
CA SER A 265 29.79 -7.74 12.50
C SER A 265 30.49 -6.56 13.19
N GLY A 266 29.74 -5.72 13.92
CA GLY A 266 30.22 -4.44 14.44
C GLY A 266 29.99 -3.27 13.49
N GLU A 267 29.70 -3.56 12.22
CA GLU A 267 29.40 -2.57 11.18
C GLU A 267 27.90 -2.27 11.10
N GLU A 268 27.55 -1.12 10.53
CA GLU A 268 26.16 -0.69 10.35
C GLU A 268 25.96 0.08 9.03
N ILE A 269 24.73 0.02 8.51
CA ILE A 269 24.26 0.92 7.45
C ILE A 269 23.44 2.01 8.11
N VAL A 270 23.76 3.27 7.85
CA VAL A 270 23.07 4.42 8.45
C VAL A 270 22.34 5.22 7.40
N ILE A 271 21.03 5.28 7.51
CA ILE A 271 20.19 6.18 6.69
C ILE A 271 20.14 7.53 7.41
N LYS A 272 20.54 8.60 6.74
CA LYS A 272 20.55 9.97 7.28
C LYS A 272 19.42 10.80 6.72
N GLY A 273 18.72 11.54 7.60
CA GLY A 273 17.72 12.54 7.23
C GLY A 273 16.55 11.99 6.41
N ALA A 274 16.06 10.78 6.71
CA ALA A 274 14.96 10.17 5.99
C ALA A 274 13.66 10.95 6.20
N ARG A 275 13.12 11.52 5.10
CA ARG A 275 11.99 12.46 5.14
C ARG A 275 10.93 12.22 4.05
N GLN A 276 11.02 11.07 3.37
CA GLN A 276 9.98 10.66 2.43
C GLN A 276 8.64 10.43 3.16
N ASN A 277 7.53 10.83 2.52
CA ASN A 277 6.16 10.68 3.03
C ASN A 277 5.99 11.22 4.47
N ASN A 278 5.64 10.35 5.41
CA ASN A 278 5.37 10.74 6.80
C ASN A 278 6.60 10.65 7.72
N LEU A 279 7.78 10.26 7.19
CA LEU A 279 9.02 10.21 7.96
C LEU A 279 9.46 11.62 8.39
N LYS A 280 9.92 11.75 9.63
CA LYS A 280 10.17 13.04 10.29
C LYS A 280 11.66 13.42 10.30
N ASN A 281 12.30 13.36 9.13
CA ASN A 281 13.73 13.61 8.98
C ASN A 281 14.58 12.79 9.97
N ILE A 282 14.42 11.47 9.92
CA ILE A 282 14.99 10.55 10.91
C ILE A 282 16.32 9.97 10.46
N ASP A 283 17.20 9.74 11.43
CA ASP A 283 18.43 8.96 11.26
C ASP A 283 18.20 7.55 11.79
N VAL A 284 18.56 6.52 11.01
CA VAL A 284 18.37 5.11 11.39
C VAL A 284 19.63 4.31 11.11
N SER A 285 20.21 3.71 12.14
CA SER A 285 21.32 2.75 12.04
C SER A 285 20.79 1.31 12.01
N ILE A 286 21.22 0.55 11.00
CA ILE A 286 20.86 -0.86 10.78
C ILE A 286 22.13 -1.71 10.95
N PRO A 287 22.23 -2.52 12.02
CA PRO A 287 23.44 -3.28 12.29
C PRO A 287 23.59 -4.46 11.33
N LEU A 288 24.79 -4.62 10.77
CA LEU A 288 25.11 -5.69 9.84
C LEU A 288 25.46 -7.00 10.57
N GLY A 289 25.28 -8.12 9.85
CA GLY A 289 25.47 -9.46 10.40
C GLY A 289 24.44 -9.88 11.45
N LYS A 290 23.32 -9.16 11.58
CA LYS A 290 22.22 -9.47 12.52
C LYS A 290 20.92 -9.80 11.79
N PHE A 291 20.03 -10.50 12.51
CA PHE A 291 18.62 -10.63 12.12
C PHE A 291 17.89 -9.39 12.61
N VAL A 292 17.66 -8.42 11.72
CA VAL A 292 17.02 -7.14 12.05
C VAL A 292 15.55 -7.21 11.67
N CYS A 293 14.67 -6.87 12.61
CA CYS A 293 13.23 -6.77 12.38
C CYS A 293 12.80 -5.32 12.52
N ILE A 294 12.05 -4.80 11.54
CA ILE A 294 11.44 -3.48 11.59
C ILE A 294 9.97 -3.67 11.87
N THR A 295 9.51 -3.16 13.01
CA THR A 295 8.16 -3.30 13.52
C THR A 295 7.48 -1.94 13.69
N GLY A 296 6.18 -1.95 13.96
CA GLY A 296 5.35 -0.77 14.17
C GLY A 296 3.99 -0.90 13.49
N VAL A 297 3.05 -0.03 13.87
CA VAL A 297 1.67 0.00 13.35
C VAL A 297 1.60 0.26 11.84
N SER A 298 0.50 -0.11 11.19
CA SER A 298 0.26 0.23 9.78
C SER A 298 0.32 1.75 9.60
N GLY A 299 0.92 2.21 8.50
CA GLY A 299 1.14 3.64 8.27
C GLY A 299 2.33 4.27 9.00
N SER A 300 3.07 3.56 9.86
CA SER A 300 4.22 4.14 10.59
C SER A 300 5.43 4.54 9.74
N GLY A 301 5.44 4.21 8.45
CA GLY A 301 6.52 4.54 7.52
C GLY A 301 7.53 3.41 7.24
N LYS A 302 7.29 2.17 7.70
CA LYS A 302 8.19 1.01 7.49
C LYS A 302 8.57 0.80 6.02
N SER A 303 7.58 0.64 5.14
CA SER A 303 7.83 0.48 3.69
C SER A 303 8.42 1.72 3.04
N THR A 304 8.13 2.92 3.59
CA THR A 304 8.78 4.15 3.10
C THR A 304 10.28 4.15 3.42
N LEU A 305 10.65 3.74 4.63
CA LEU A 305 12.04 3.66 5.04
C LEU A 305 12.81 2.58 4.25
N ILE A 306 12.20 1.40 4.09
CA ILE A 306 12.90 0.23 3.54
C ILE A 306 12.78 0.13 2.03
N ASP A 307 11.58 0.20 1.46
CA ASP A 307 11.39 0.00 0.04
C ASP A 307 11.68 1.28 -0.74
N GLU A 308 11.07 2.40 -0.31
CA GLU A 308 11.17 3.67 -1.05
C GLU A 308 12.54 4.36 -0.89
N ILE A 309 13.15 4.31 0.30
CA ILE A 309 14.46 4.95 0.53
C ILE A 309 15.59 3.95 0.42
N MET A 310 15.69 2.99 1.35
CA MET A 310 16.88 2.13 1.47
C MET A 310 17.10 1.29 0.21
N TYR A 311 16.11 0.47 -0.18
CA TYR A 311 16.24 -0.42 -1.30
C TYR A 311 16.47 0.33 -2.61
N LYS A 312 15.66 1.35 -2.91
CA LYS A 312 15.82 2.12 -4.16
C LYS A 312 17.19 2.83 -4.24
N LYS A 313 17.68 3.45 -3.16
CA LYS A 313 19.02 4.06 -3.16
C LYS A 313 20.13 3.02 -3.35
N LEU A 314 20.06 1.89 -2.64
CA LEU A 314 21.03 0.81 -2.81
C LEU A 314 20.95 0.16 -4.21
N ALA A 315 19.76 0.01 -4.78
CA ALA A 315 19.56 -0.49 -6.13
C ALA A 315 20.07 0.47 -7.22
N GLN A 316 19.97 1.79 -7.00
CA GLN A 316 20.60 2.79 -7.85
C GLN A 316 22.14 2.62 -7.83
N LEU A 317 22.72 2.36 -6.66
CA LEU A 317 24.16 2.18 -6.52
C LEU A 317 24.65 0.86 -7.12
N PHE A 318 24.07 -0.27 -6.71
CA PHE A 318 24.56 -1.61 -7.08
C PHE A 318 24.10 -2.07 -8.46
N TYR A 319 22.89 -1.68 -8.89
CA TYR A 319 22.26 -2.20 -10.11
C TYR A 319 22.00 -1.14 -11.16
N ARG A 320 22.39 0.12 -10.91
CA ARG A 320 22.10 1.27 -11.79
C ARG A 320 20.61 1.39 -12.07
N SER A 321 19.78 1.06 -11.09
CA SER A 321 18.34 1.24 -11.18
C SER A 321 18.01 2.69 -11.51
N ARG A 322 16.98 2.90 -12.32
CA ARG A 322 16.49 4.24 -12.72
C ARG A 322 15.30 4.70 -11.89
N GLU A 323 14.82 3.85 -10.97
CA GLU A 323 13.74 4.23 -10.07
C GLU A 323 14.19 5.37 -9.18
N LYS A 324 13.33 6.38 -9.01
CA LYS A 324 13.60 7.49 -8.11
C LYS A 324 13.48 7.01 -6.67
N ALA A 325 14.58 7.09 -5.93
CA ALA A 325 14.57 6.83 -4.50
C ALA A 325 13.89 7.96 -3.72
N GLY A 326 13.34 7.60 -2.55
CA GLY A 326 12.75 8.51 -1.60
C GLY A 326 13.75 9.50 -1.01
N ASP A 327 13.23 10.60 -0.49
CA ASP A 327 14.03 11.70 0.00
C ASP A 327 14.75 11.38 1.33
N CYS A 328 16.07 11.43 1.30
CA CYS A 328 16.96 11.37 2.46
C CYS A 328 18.31 12.01 2.13
N ASP A 329 19.06 12.44 3.16
CA ASP A 329 20.35 13.10 2.99
C ASP A 329 21.40 12.14 2.41
N ASP A 330 21.62 11.01 3.07
CA ASP A 330 22.62 10.04 2.61
C ASP A 330 22.37 8.62 3.17
N ILE A 331 23.09 7.63 2.64
CA ILE A 331 23.20 6.28 3.21
C ILE A 331 24.68 5.95 3.37
N ILE A 332 25.11 5.79 4.62
CA ILE A 332 26.51 5.52 5.02
C ILE A 332 26.68 4.03 5.32
N GLY A 333 27.88 3.48 5.14
CA GLY A 333 28.19 2.08 5.43
C GLY A 333 27.83 1.12 4.29
N VAL A 334 27.67 1.65 3.08
CA VAL A 334 27.33 0.86 1.89
C VAL A 334 28.55 0.07 1.39
N GLU A 335 29.75 0.52 1.71
CA GLU A 335 31.03 -0.17 1.47
C GLU A 335 31.14 -1.54 2.16
N TYR A 336 30.31 -1.79 3.18
CA TYR A 336 30.31 -3.06 3.92
C TYR A 336 29.43 -4.14 3.28
N ILE A 337 28.74 -3.84 2.17
CA ILE A 337 27.85 -4.77 1.47
C ILE A 337 28.13 -4.80 -0.04
N ASP A 338 28.07 -5.98 -0.66
CA ASP A 338 28.34 -6.15 -2.10
C ASP A 338 27.09 -6.01 -2.97
N LYS A 339 25.91 -6.33 -2.41
CA LYS A 339 24.64 -6.36 -3.13
C LYS A 339 23.45 -6.28 -2.18
N VAL A 340 22.31 -5.83 -2.69
CA VAL A 340 21.02 -5.80 -1.97
C VAL A 340 19.99 -6.66 -2.68
N VAL A 341 19.31 -7.57 -1.99
CA VAL A 341 18.26 -8.41 -2.59
C VAL A 341 16.94 -8.06 -1.91
N ASN A 342 15.98 -7.56 -2.69
CA ASN A 342 14.61 -7.37 -2.23
C ASN A 342 13.78 -8.60 -2.63
N ILE A 343 13.17 -9.23 -1.64
CA ILE A 343 12.23 -10.34 -1.81
C ILE A 343 10.88 -9.78 -1.39
N ASP A 344 10.12 -9.29 -2.37
CA ASP A 344 8.83 -8.65 -2.14
C ASP A 344 7.66 -9.64 -2.31
N GLN A 345 6.43 -9.13 -2.16
CA GLN A 345 5.20 -9.89 -2.35
C GLN A 345 4.67 -9.81 -3.79
N SER A 346 5.47 -9.30 -4.73
CA SER A 346 5.03 -9.22 -6.13
C SER A 346 4.90 -10.63 -6.71
N PRO A 347 3.92 -10.87 -7.61
CA PRO A 347 3.75 -12.18 -8.19
C PRO A 347 4.97 -12.58 -9.02
N ILE A 348 5.44 -13.81 -8.84
CA ILE A 348 6.56 -14.44 -9.55
C ILE A 348 6.49 -14.23 -11.07
N GLY A 349 5.28 -14.21 -11.62
CA GLY A 349 5.02 -13.68 -12.95
C GLY A 349 3.53 -13.51 -13.20
N ARG A 350 3.19 -12.71 -14.22
CA ARG A 350 1.79 -12.42 -14.61
C ARG A 350 1.30 -13.26 -15.78
N THR A 351 2.06 -14.31 -16.15
CA THR A 351 1.73 -15.18 -17.28
C THR A 351 1.81 -16.65 -16.86
N PRO A 352 1.03 -17.55 -17.49
CA PRO A 352 1.11 -18.99 -17.22
C PRO A 352 2.49 -19.63 -17.50
N ARG A 353 3.40 -18.90 -18.18
CA ARG A 353 4.75 -19.37 -18.48
C ARG A 353 5.70 -19.26 -17.28
N SER A 354 5.37 -18.41 -16.31
CA SER A 354 6.14 -18.23 -15.09
C SER A 354 5.75 -19.29 -14.07
N ASN A 355 6.67 -20.21 -13.80
CA ASN A 355 6.52 -21.28 -12.81
C ASN A 355 7.80 -21.41 -11.96
N PRO A 356 7.79 -22.17 -10.86
CA PRO A 356 8.96 -22.31 -9.99
C PRO A 356 10.23 -22.69 -10.75
N ALA A 357 10.17 -23.68 -11.65
CA ALA A 357 11.35 -24.14 -12.40
C ALA A 357 11.94 -23.06 -13.32
N THR A 358 11.09 -22.28 -13.99
CA THR A 358 11.54 -21.16 -14.83
C THR A 358 12.08 -19.99 -14.02
N TYR A 359 11.56 -19.78 -12.81
CA TYR A 359 11.96 -18.67 -11.95
C TYR A 359 13.28 -18.96 -11.21
N THR A 360 13.45 -20.19 -10.72
CA THR A 360 14.69 -20.64 -10.09
C THR A 360 15.79 -20.94 -11.08
N GLY A 361 15.48 -20.99 -12.39
CA GLY A 361 16.44 -21.37 -13.42
C GLY A 361 16.91 -22.82 -13.29
N THR A 362 16.10 -23.71 -12.72
CA THR A 362 16.50 -25.11 -12.41
C THR A 362 16.99 -25.88 -13.64
N PHE A 363 16.52 -25.50 -14.83
CA PHE A 363 16.93 -26.11 -16.11
C PHE A 363 17.72 -25.15 -17.00
N THR A 364 18.20 -24.02 -16.46
CA THR A 364 19.08 -23.10 -17.15
C THR A 364 20.53 -23.53 -16.87
N PRO A 365 21.33 -23.88 -17.91
CA PRO A 365 22.68 -24.42 -17.74
C PRO A 365 23.69 -23.43 -17.16
#